data_AF-A0A932IQF5-F1
#
_entry.id   AF-A0A932IQF5-F1
#
_cell.length_a   1.000
_cell.length_b   1.000
_cell.length_c   1.000
_cell.angle_alpha   90.00
_cell.angle_beta   90.00
_cell.angle_gamma   90.00
#
_symmetry.space_group_name_H-M   'P 1'
#
loop_
_entity.id
_entity.type
_entity.pdbx_description
1 polymer ?
#
loop_
_entity_poly.entity_id
_entity_poly.type
_entity_poly.pdbx_seq_one_letter_code
_entity_poly.pdbx_strand_id
1 'polypeptide(L)'
;MGTDEADYGAIIHAGEMFQKHLDKTELDKANYTPEGFKDQIAQFAKTDAALAVDKAVENAQSRVESALAKADKVRAGLSPDGDTAAELRATRYWNRTKGVLDANQTSAHSLAQKLIGEATREELGTLLQELPTYLQTIGAPTSWLDEYIARAIPEYGATKAEVDQATHSLQLIQAAAKFVRDGIANGRAPNKQVLDMVNPSTARRPARRY
;
A
#
# COMPACT_ATOMS: atom_id res chain seq x y z
N MET A 1 -14.55 8.85 -11.53
CA MET A 1 -14.29 8.56 -10.11
C MET A 1 -13.28 7.44 -10.03
N GLY A 2 -12.19 7.62 -9.29
CA GLY A 2 -11.24 6.54 -9.04
C GLY A 2 -11.86 5.46 -8.17
N THR A 3 -11.41 4.21 -8.27
CA THR A 3 -11.92 3.09 -7.45
C THR A 3 -11.78 3.33 -5.95
N ASP A 4 -10.73 4.08 -5.54
CA ASP A 4 -10.55 4.50 -4.14
C ASP A 4 -11.65 5.44 -3.63
N GLU A 5 -12.17 6.31 -4.50
CA GLU A 5 -13.27 7.22 -4.14
C GLU A 5 -14.59 6.47 -3.98
N ALA A 6 -14.80 5.41 -4.78
CA ALA A 6 -15.97 4.56 -4.67
C ALA A 6 -15.95 3.74 -3.37
N ASP A 7 -14.81 3.13 -3.04
CA ASP A 7 -14.65 2.35 -1.79
C ASP A 7 -14.79 3.24 -0.56
N TYR A 8 -14.13 4.40 -0.56
CA TYR A 8 -14.27 5.38 0.52
C TYR A 8 -15.71 5.93 0.60
N GLY A 9 -16.34 6.20 -0.54
CA GLY A 9 -17.74 6.63 -0.61
C GLY A 9 -18.71 5.61 -0.02
N ALA A 10 -18.46 4.31 -0.22
CA ALA A 10 -19.24 3.24 0.41
C ALA A 10 -19.12 3.28 1.95
N ILE A 11 -17.92 3.54 2.48
CA ILE A 11 -17.69 3.67 3.93
C ILE A 11 -18.43 4.89 4.50
N ILE A 12 -18.38 6.04 3.82
CA ILE A 12 -19.14 7.23 4.22
C ILE A 12 -20.64 6.94 4.21
N HIS A 13 -21.13 6.33 3.13
CA HIS A 13 -22.54 5.98 3.00
C HIS A 13 -23.00 5.05 4.13
N ALA A 14 -22.19 4.07 4.52
CA ALA A 14 -22.47 3.20 5.65
C ALA A 14 -22.60 3.99 6.97
N GLY A 15 -21.70 4.93 7.23
CA GLY A 15 -21.77 5.81 8.39
C GLY A 15 -23.04 6.68 8.41
N GLU A 16 -23.43 7.25 7.27
CA GLU A 16 -24.66 8.04 7.14
C GLU A 16 -25.92 7.20 7.34
N MET A 17 -25.95 5.99 6.77
CA MET A 17 -27.06 5.06 6.95
C MET A 17 -27.16 4.58 8.40
N PHE A 18 -26.03 4.41 9.08
CA PHE A 18 -26.03 4.07 10.49
C PHE A 18 -26.58 5.20 11.36
N GLN A 19 -26.19 6.46 11.10
CA GLN A 19 -26.76 7.61 11.79
C GLN A 19 -28.29 7.65 11.62
N LYS A 20 -28.79 7.49 10.40
CA LYS A 20 -30.25 7.45 10.13
C LYS A 20 -30.93 6.30 10.88
N HIS A 21 -30.27 5.14 10.98
CA HIS A 21 -30.77 4.00 11.75
C HIS A 21 -30.85 4.31 13.25
N LEU A 22 -29.82 4.94 13.82
CA LEU A 22 -29.82 5.39 15.21
C LEU A 22 -30.93 6.40 15.48
N ASP A 23 -31.07 7.43 14.63
CA ASP A 23 -32.10 8.47 14.79
C ASP A 23 -33.50 7.86 14.79
N LYS A 24 -33.77 6.93 13.87
CA LYS A 24 -35.04 6.22 13.81
C LYS A 24 -35.27 5.34 15.05
N THR A 25 -34.25 4.61 15.48
CA THR A 25 -34.35 3.71 16.63
C THR A 25 -34.58 4.50 17.93
N GLU A 26 -33.96 5.68 18.08
CA GLU A 26 -34.14 6.57 19.24
C GLU A 26 -35.56 7.16 19.31
N LEU A 27 -36.19 7.47 18.17
CA LEU A 27 -37.60 7.89 18.14
C LEU A 27 -38.54 6.82 18.69
N ASP A 28 -38.23 5.54 18.43
CA ASP A 28 -39.01 4.40 18.86
C ASP A 28 -38.58 3.84 20.23
N LYS A 29 -37.66 4.52 20.94
CA LYS A 29 -37.03 4.01 22.17
C LYS A 29 -38.01 3.58 23.27
N ALA A 30 -39.13 4.30 23.41
CA ALA A 30 -40.17 3.97 24.39
C ALA A 30 -40.82 2.60 24.14
N ASN A 31 -40.72 2.06 22.92
CA ASN A 31 -41.28 0.77 22.53
C ASN A 31 -40.32 -0.41 22.80
N TYR A 32 -39.10 -0.15 23.27
CA TYR A 32 -38.09 -1.18 23.48
C TYR A 32 -37.68 -1.29 24.95
N THR A 33 -37.37 -2.52 25.37
CA THR A 33 -36.54 -2.73 26.57
C THR A 33 -35.11 -2.26 26.28
N PRO A 34 -34.28 -1.99 27.30
CA PRO A 34 -32.86 -1.66 27.08
C PRO A 34 -32.12 -2.69 26.23
N GLU A 35 -32.42 -3.99 26.40
CA GLU A 35 -31.86 -5.08 25.60
C GLU A 35 -32.38 -5.04 24.17
N GLY A 36 -33.69 -4.91 23.98
CA GLY A 36 -34.30 -4.82 22.65
C GLY A 36 -33.79 -3.61 21.86
N PHE A 37 -33.53 -2.49 22.53
CA PHE A 37 -32.93 -1.30 21.91
C PHE A 37 -31.51 -1.58 21.41
N LYS A 38 -30.69 -2.26 22.21
CA LYS A 38 -29.34 -2.69 21.79
C LYS A 38 -29.39 -3.67 20.62
N ASP A 39 -30.33 -4.61 20.63
CA ASP A 39 -30.51 -5.57 19.55
C ASP A 39 -30.91 -4.88 18.24
N GLN A 40 -31.78 -3.86 18.29
CA GLN A 40 -32.15 -3.07 17.11
C GLN A 40 -30.94 -2.32 16.53
N ILE A 41 -30.09 -1.73 17.37
CA ILE A 41 -28.85 -1.10 16.93
C ILE A 41 -27.92 -2.15 16.28
N ALA A 42 -27.75 -3.32 16.90
CA ALA A 42 -26.89 -4.38 16.41
C ALA A 42 -27.34 -4.98 15.07
N GLN A 43 -28.64 -4.94 14.76
CA GLN A 43 -29.17 -5.41 13.47
C GLN A 43 -28.60 -4.64 12.28
N PHE A 44 -28.14 -3.39 12.46
CA PHE A 44 -27.54 -2.62 11.38
C PHE A 44 -26.30 -3.30 10.79
N ALA A 45 -25.53 -4.02 11.60
CA ALA A 45 -24.34 -4.74 11.16
C ALA A 45 -24.62 -5.80 10.08
N LYS A 46 -25.88 -6.22 9.92
CA LYS A 46 -26.32 -7.20 8.91
C LYS A 46 -26.86 -6.55 7.62
N THR A 47 -26.87 -5.23 7.53
CA THR A 47 -27.39 -4.51 6.36
C THR A 47 -26.36 -4.47 5.24
N ASP A 48 -26.83 -4.29 4.00
CA ASP A 48 -25.96 -4.11 2.83
C ASP A 48 -24.98 -2.94 3.00
N ALA A 49 -25.41 -1.88 3.68
CA ALA A 49 -24.56 -0.72 3.97
C ALA A 49 -23.38 -1.09 4.88
N ALA A 50 -23.63 -1.87 5.95
CA ALA A 50 -22.56 -2.35 6.81
C ALA A 50 -21.61 -3.31 6.08
N LEU A 51 -22.15 -4.25 5.29
CA LEU A 51 -21.36 -5.20 4.51
C LEU A 51 -20.53 -4.53 3.39
N ALA A 52 -21.00 -3.40 2.86
CA ALA A 52 -20.26 -2.63 1.87
C ALA A 52 -18.92 -2.09 2.41
N VAL A 53 -18.80 -1.88 3.72
CA VAL A 53 -17.53 -1.49 4.38
C VAL A 53 -16.49 -2.60 4.23
N ASP A 54 -16.89 -3.85 4.43
CA ASP A 54 -15.98 -5.00 4.31
C ASP A 54 -15.52 -5.19 2.86
N LYS A 55 -16.46 -5.07 1.92
CA LYS A 55 -16.16 -5.11 0.48
C LYS A 55 -15.21 -3.99 0.05
N ALA A 56 -15.36 -2.79 0.59
CA ALA A 56 -14.46 -1.66 0.29
C ALA A 56 -13.01 -1.96 0.75
N VAL A 57 -12.85 -2.61 1.91
CA VAL A 57 -11.52 -3.03 2.40
C VAL A 57 -10.94 -4.14 1.52
N GLU A 58 -11.74 -5.13 1.15
CA GLU A 58 -11.33 -6.24 0.26
C GLU A 58 -10.86 -5.72 -1.11
N ASN A 59 -11.64 -4.81 -1.71
CA ASN A 59 -11.27 -4.16 -2.98
C ASN A 59 -9.92 -3.43 -2.86
N ALA A 60 -9.67 -2.74 -1.76
CA ALA A 60 -8.41 -2.03 -1.51
C ALA A 60 -7.24 -3.00 -1.33
N GLN A 61 -7.44 -4.13 -0.65
CA GLN A 61 -6.43 -5.18 -0.51
C GLN A 61 -6.08 -5.80 -1.87
N SER A 62 -7.11 -6.12 -2.67
CA SER A 62 -6.91 -6.67 -4.02
C SER A 62 -6.12 -5.72 -4.92
N ARG A 63 -6.26 -4.39 -4.75
CA ARG A 63 -5.43 -3.41 -5.48
C ARG A 63 -3.97 -3.46 -5.07
N VAL A 64 -3.68 -3.60 -3.78
CA VAL A 64 -2.29 -3.76 -3.29
C VAL A 64 -1.69 -5.04 -3.86
N GLU A 65 -2.41 -6.16 -3.78
CA GLU A 65 -1.96 -7.45 -4.34
C GLU A 65 -1.71 -7.35 -5.85
N SER A 66 -2.61 -6.71 -6.59
CA SER A 66 -2.47 -6.50 -8.03
C SER A 66 -1.25 -5.62 -8.36
N ALA A 67 -1.02 -4.55 -7.60
CA ALA A 67 0.12 -3.67 -7.79
C ALA A 67 1.44 -4.41 -7.46
N LEU A 68 1.47 -5.20 -6.39
CA LEU A 68 2.61 -6.04 -6.02
C LEU A 68 2.91 -7.07 -7.12
N ALA A 69 1.89 -7.77 -7.62
CA ALA A 69 2.05 -8.75 -8.70
C ALA A 69 2.61 -8.10 -9.98
N LYS A 70 2.20 -6.87 -10.32
CA LYS A 70 2.80 -6.11 -11.44
C LYS A 70 4.27 -5.77 -11.18
N ALA A 71 4.60 -5.28 -9.98
CA ALA A 71 5.97 -4.94 -9.61
C ALA A 71 6.87 -6.18 -9.65
N ASP A 72 6.38 -7.32 -9.14
CA ASP A 72 7.05 -8.61 -9.21
C ASP A 72 7.28 -9.07 -10.64
N LYS A 73 6.29 -8.89 -11.53
CA LYS A 73 6.45 -9.21 -12.95
C LYS A 73 7.52 -8.34 -13.62
N VAL A 74 7.56 -7.04 -13.33
CA VAL A 74 8.61 -6.16 -13.86
C VAL A 74 9.98 -6.58 -13.32
N ARG A 75 10.08 -6.86 -12.02
CA ARG A 75 11.32 -7.37 -11.40
C ARG A 75 11.78 -8.69 -12.02
N ALA A 76 10.86 -9.64 -12.22
CA ALA A 76 11.15 -10.92 -12.85
C ALA A 76 11.60 -10.76 -14.31
N GLY A 77 11.02 -9.82 -15.06
CA GLY A 77 11.45 -9.51 -16.43
C GLY A 77 12.83 -8.84 -16.53
N LEU A 78 13.37 -8.33 -15.42
CA LEU A 78 14.74 -7.84 -15.32
C LEU A 78 15.71 -8.93 -14.83
N SER A 79 15.16 -10.01 -14.26
CA SER A 79 15.94 -11.11 -13.69
C SER A 79 16.56 -11.98 -14.79
N PRO A 80 17.78 -12.49 -14.59
CA PRO A 80 18.38 -13.51 -15.46
C PRO A 80 17.77 -14.92 -15.27
N ASP A 81 16.81 -15.12 -14.36
CA ASP A 81 16.30 -16.44 -13.97
C ASP A 81 15.73 -17.22 -15.17
N GLY A 82 16.12 -18.51 -15.27
CA GLY A 82 15.60 -19.44 -16.27
C GLY A 82 16.47 -19.64 -17.52
N ASP A 83 17.56 -18.88 -17.68
CA ASP A 83 18.66 -19.18 -18.60
C ASP A 83 19.95 -19.39 -17.80
N THR A 84 20.42 -20.63 -17.73
CA THR A 84 21.66 -20.98 -17.01
C THR A 84 22.86 -20.14 -17.44
N ALA A 85 22.94 -19.73 -18.71
CA ALA A 85 24.01 -18.85 -19.18
C ALA A 85 23.83 -17.40 -18.71
N ALA A 86 22.60 -16.92 -18.57
CA ALA A 86 22.30 -15.61 -17.99
C ALA A 86 22.56 -15.60 -16.48
N GLU A 87 22.11 -16.63 -15.74
CA GLU A 87 22.36 -16.78 -14.30
C GLU A 87 23.86 -16.82 -13.99
N LEU A 88 24.66 -17.52 -14.80
CA LEU A 88 26.11 -17.56 -14.64
C LEU A 88 26.76 -16.19 -14.90
N ARG A 89 26.26 -15.43 -15.89
CA ARG A 89 26.73 -14.07 -16.18
C ARG A 89 26.40 -13.12 -15.03
N ALA A 90 25.17 -13.17 -14.52
CA ALA A 90 24.72 -12.39 -13.38
C ALA A 90 25.52 -12.70 -12.11
N THR A 91 25.73 -13.99 -11.80
CA THR A 91 26.57 -14.43 -10.68
C THR A 91 27.99 -13.88 -10.79
N ARG A 92 28.60 -13.96 -11.99
CA ARG A 92 29.94 -13.42 -12.23
C ARG A 92 29.98 -11.90 -12.09
N TYR A 93 28.97 -11.21 -12.60
CA TYR A 93 28.83 -9.77 -12.46
C TYR A 93 28.75 -9.39 -10.97
N TRP A 94 27.83 -10.00 -10.22
CA TRP A 94 27.66 -9.74 -8.80
C TRP A 94 28.94 -10.01 -8.00
N ASN A 95 29.62 -11.14 -8.23
CA ASN A 95 30.86 -11.46 -7.53
C ASN A 95 31.95 -10.39 -7.74
N ARG A 96 32.06 -9.83 -8.96
CA ARG A 96 32.97 -8.72 -9.23
C ARG A 96 32.52 -7.45 -8.52
N THR A 97 31.25 -7.08 -8.68
CA THR A 97 30.68 -5.87 -8.08
C THR A 97 30.80 -5.87 -6.56
N LYS A 98 30.46 -6.98 -5.92
CA LYS A 98 30.63 -7.20 -4.48
C LYS A 98 32.09 -7.04 -4.06
N GLY A 99 33.05 -7.58 -4.81
CA GLY A 99 34.47 -7.38 -4.53
C GLY A 99 34.90 -5.92 -4.55
N VAL A 100 34.38 -5.12 -5.50
CA VAL A 100 34.65 -3.67 -5.55
C VAL A 100 33.98 -2.94 -4.38
N LEU A 101 32.74 -3.27 -4.04
CA LEU A 101 32.03 -2.70 -2.90
C LEU A 101 32.71 -3.03 -1.57
N ASP A 102 33.15 -4.28 -1.38
CA ASP A 102 33.86 -4.75 -0.19
C ASP A 102 35.20 -4.05 -0.01
N ALA A 103 35.92 -3.78 -1.10
CA ALA A 103 37.17 -3.02 -1.07
C ALA A 103 36.95 -1.52 -0.74
N ASN A 104 35.72 -1.01 -0.86
CA ASN A 104 35.38 0.41 -0.76
C ASN A 104 34.20 0.67 0.19
N GLN A 105 34.11 -0.06 1.32
CA GLN A 105 32.95 0.01 2.22
C GLN A 105 32.59 1.44 2.67
N THR A 106 33.58 2.30 2.94
CA THR A 106 33.36 3.69 3.35
C THR A 106 32.71 4.55 2.26
N SER A 107 32.86 4.18 0.99
CA SER A 107 32.27 4.85 -0.17
C SER A 107 31.27 3.95 -0.92
N ALA A 108 30.80 2.86 -0.29
CA ALA A 108 29.91 1.88 -0.92
C ALA A 108 28.63 2.51 -1.47
N HIS A 109 28.10 3.54 -0.80
CA HIS A 109 26.93 4.30 -1.27
C HIS A 109 27.18 4.96 -2.64
N SER A 110 28.22 5.78 -2.77
CA SER A 110 28.48 6.54 -4.00
C SER A 110 28.92 5.60 -5.12
N LEU A 111 29.65 4.54 -4.78
CA LEU A 111 30.02 3.49 -5.72
C LEU A 111 28.79 2.73 -6.23
N ALA A 112 27.84 2.39 -5.35
CA ALA A 112 26.59 1.74 -5.73
C ALA A 112 25.75 2.60 -6.69
N GLN A 113 25.66 3.92 -6.45
CA GLN A 113 25.02 4.85 -7.39
C GLN A 113 25.70 4.84 -8.76
N LYS A 114 27.04 4.88 -8.79
CA LYS A 114 27.80 4.80 -10.04
C LYS A 114 27.53 3.49 -10.78
N LEU A 115 27.54 2.36 -10.07
CA LEU A 115 27.26 1.04 -10.64
C LEU A 115 25.87 0.97 -11.25
N ILE A 116 24.84 1.51 -10.58
CA ILE A 116 23.47 1.59 -11.15
C ILE A 116 23.45 2.48 -12.40
N GLY A 117 24.17 3.61 -12.40
CA GLY A 117 24.19 4.52 -13.55
C GLY A 117 24.91 3.98 -14.79
N GLU A 118 25.86 3.06 -14.61
CA GLU A 118 26.67 2.48 -15.69
C GLU A 118 26.21 1.08 -16.13
N ALA A 119 25.35 0.41 -15.34
CA ALA A 119 24.93 -0.96 -15.58
C ALA A 119 24.04 -1.11 -16.82
N THR A 120 24.19 -2.25 -17.52
CA THR A 120 23.20 -2.65 -18.52
C THR A 120 21.87 -3.04 -17.86
N ARG A 121 20.82 -3.21 -18.67
CA ARG A 121 19.50 -3.60 -18.16
C ARG A 121 19.51 -4.93 -17.38
N GLU A 122 20.28 -5.90 -17.86
CA GLU A 122 20.43 -7.22 -17.22
C GLU A 122 21.24 -7.12 -15.92
N GLU A 123 22.29 -6.29 -15.93
CA GLU A 123 23.09 -6.01 -14.74
C GLU A 123 22.28 -5.27 -13.68
N LEU A 124 21.42 -4.33 -14.08
CA LEU A 124 20.47 -3.65 -13.21
C LEU A 124 19.51 -4.61 -12.52
N GLY A 125 19.05 -5.67 -13.19
CA GLY A 125 18.25 -6.72 -12.57
C GLY A 125 19.00 -7.44 -11.45
N THR A 126 20.29 -7.76 -11.69
CA THR A 126 21.17 -8.36 -10.68
C THR A 126 21.39 -7.40 -9.51
N LEU A 127 21.65 -6.11 -9.78
CA LEU A 127 21.83 -5.10 -8.73
C LEU A 127 20.55 -4.91 -7.89
N LEU A 128 19.38 -4.89 -8.53
CA LEU A 128 18.09 -4.76 -7.84
C LEU A 128 17.85 -5.92 -6.86
N GLN A 129 18.30 -7.13 -7.18
CA GLN A 129 18.18 -8.31 -6.32
C GLN A 129 19.17 -8.29 -5.14
N GLU A 130 20.43 -7.96 -5.40
CA GLU A 130 21.53 -8.23 -4.47
C GLU A 130 21.94 -7.00 -3.64
N LEU A 131 21.92 -5.81 -4.24
CA LEU A 131 22.44 -4.58 -3.64
C LEU A 131 21.70 -4.15 -2.37
N PRO A 132 20.36 -4.25 -2.25
CA PRO A 132 19.67 -3.87 -1.01
C PRO A 132 20.14 -4.67 0.20
N THR A 133 20.21 -6.00 0.06
CA THR A 133 20.66 -6.92 1.13
C THR A 133 22.12 -6.67 1.48
N TYR A 134 22.97 -6.46 0.48
CA TYR A 134 24.37 -6.14 0.68
C TYR A 134 24.55 -4.85 1.49
N LEU A 135 23.91 -3.75 1.08
CA LEU A 135 24.03 -2.44 1.75
C LEU A 135 23.51 -2.51 3.20
N GLN A 136 22.41 -3.21 3.45
CA GLN A 136 21.91 -3.45 4.81
C GLN A 136 22.93 -4.18 5.69
N THR A 137 23.60 -5.20 5.13
CA THR A 137 24.58 -6.02 5.87
C THR A 137 25.79 -5.18 6.33
N ILE A 138 26.22 -4.21 5.54
CA ILE A 138 27.32 -3.30 5.89
C ILE A 138 26.84 -2.02 6.62
N GLY A 139 25.55 -1.94 6.98
CA GLY A 139 24.97 -0.79 7.68
C GLY A 139 24.81 0.48 6.83
N ALA A 140 24.85 0.36 5.50
CA ALA A 140 24.67 1.48 4.59
C ALA A 140 23.17 1.77 4.35
N PRO A 141 22.79 3.04 4.13
CA PRO A 141 21.40 3.41 3.86
C PRO A 141 20.95 2.86 2.51
N THR A 142 19.68 2.43 2.44
CA THR A 142 19.04 1.89 1.21
C THR A 142 17.86 2.72 0.73
N SER A 143 17.45 3.76 1.47
CA SER A 143 16.26 4.56 1.18
C SER A 143 16.30 5.32 -0.15
N TRP A 144 17.50 5.50 -0.73
CA TRP A 144 17.73 6.16 -2.01
C TRP A 144 17.66 5.19 -3.21
N LEU A 145 17.76 3.89 -2.97
CA LEU A 145 17.99 2.87 -3.99
C LEU A 145 16.80 2.76 -4.95
N ASP A 146 15.57 2.72 -4.42
CA ASP A 146 14.35 2.66 -5.23
C ASP A 146 14.23 3.86 -6.17
N GLU A 147 14.49 5.08 -5.68
CA GLU A 147 14.43 6.29 -6.49
C GLU A 147 15.50 6.28 -7.60
N TYR A 148 16.71 5.82 -7.27
CA TYR A 148 17.82 5.81 -8.22
C TYR A 148 17.62 4.74 -9.31
N ILE A 149 17.14 3.56 -8.93
CA ILE A 149 16.79 2.49 -9.89
C ILE A 149 15.60 2.90 -10.75
N ALA A 150 14.59 3.59 -10.18
CA ALA A 150 13.46 4.11 -10.95
C ALA A 150 13.86 5.07 -12.08
N ARG A 151 14.99 5.80 -11.94
CA ARG A 151 15.53 6.66 -13.00
C ARG A 151 16.16 5.84 -14.14
N ALA A 152 16.82 4.73 -13.80
CA ALA A 152 17.43 3.83 -14.78
C ALA A 152 16.40 2.90 -15.45
N ILE A 153 15.34 2.54 -14.72
CA ILE A 153 14.28 1.61 -15.15
C ILE A 153 12.91 2.26 -14.86
N PRO A 154 12.40 3.11 -15.78
CA PRO A 154 11.17 3.88 -15.57
C PRO A 154 9.95 3.03 -15.23
N GLU A 155 9.81 1.84 -15.83
CA GLU A 155 8.73 0.89 -15.56
C GLU A 155 8.78 0.25 -14.17
N TYR A 156 9.98 0.08 -13.60
CA TYR A 156 10.13 -0.30 -12.19
C TYR A 156 9.65 0.86 -11.30
N GLY A 157 10.08 2.08 -11.61
CA GLY A 157 9.63 3.28 -10.91
C GLY A 157 8.11 3.45 -10.92
N ALA A 158 7.48 3.24 -12.07
CA ALA A 158 6.03 3.33 -12.24
C ALA A 158 5.30 2.28 -11.40
N THR A 159 5.72 1.01 -11.45
CA THR A 159 5.09 -0.06 -10.66
C THR A 159 5.30 0.12 -9.16
N LYS A 160 6.47 0.62 -8.74
CA LYS A 160 6.71 0.97 -7.33
C LYS A 160 5.79 2.11 -6.85
N ALA A 161 5.64 3.16 -7.66
CA ALA A 161 4.71 4.25 -7.37
C ALA A 161 3.25 3.76 -7.27
N GLU A 162 2.84 2.83 -8.14
CA GLU A 162 1.53 2.17 -8.04
C GLU A 162 1.37 1.40 -6.72
N VAL A 163 2.38 0.62 -6.30
CA VAL A 163 2.38 -0.11 -5.02
C VAL A 163 2.27 0.84 -3.83
N ASP A 164 3.07 1.91 -3.82
CA ASP A 164 3.07 2.90 -2.74
C ASP A 164 1.71 3.61 -2.64
N GLN A 165 1.14 3.98 -3.79
CA GLN A 165 -0.19 4.59 -3.86
C GLN A 165 -1.26 3.63 -3.35
N ALA A 166 -1.30 2.38 -3.84
CA ALA A 166 -2.29 1.39 -3.42
C ALA A 166 -2.19 1.09 -1.91
N THR A 167 -0.97 0.98 -1.38
CA THR A 167 -0.71 0.73 0.04
C THR A 167 -1.20 1.90 0.90
N HIS A 168 -0.93 3.13 0.48
CA HIS A 168 -1.42 4.33 1.16
C HIS A 168 -2.95 4.41 1.14
N SER A 169 -3.58 4.16 -0.01
CA SER A 169 -5.04 4.12 -0.11
C SER A 169 -5.64 3.04 0.80
N LEU A 170 -5.04 1.83 0.87
CA LEU A 170 -5.49 0.77 1.77
C LEU A 170 -5.43 1.21 3.24
N GLN A 171 -4.35 1.86 3.67
CA GLN A 171 -4.22 2.35 5.06
C GLN A 171 -5.36 3.32 5.44
N LEU A 172 -5.67 4.25 4.54
CA LEU A 172 -6.76 5.21 4.74
C LEU A 172 -8.14 4.54 4.76
N ILE A 173 -8.39 3.64 3.82
CA ILE A 173 -9.64 2.85 3.76
C ILE A 173 -9.81 1.98 5.01
N GLN A 174 -8.74 1.34 5.49
CA GLN A 174 -8.77 0.55 6.73
C GLN A 174 -9.03 1.43 7.96
N ALA A 175 -8.43 2.62 8.04
CA ALA A 175 -8.68 3.56 9.12
C ALA A 175 -10.15 4.02 9.14
N ALA A 176 -10.69 4.41 7.98
CA ALA A 176 -12.09 4.81 7.84
C ALA A 176 -13.05 3.66 8.17
N ALA A 177 -12.80 2.47 7.62
CA ALA A 177 -13.60 1.27 7.87
C ALA A 177 -13.61 0.89 9.36
N LYS A 178 -12.44 0.93 10.02
CA LYS A 178 -12.33 0.70 11.46
C LYS A 178 -13.18 1.70 12.24
N PHE A 179 -13.09 2.98 11.92
CA PHE A 179 -13.85 4.02 12.61
C PHE A 179 -15.37 3.83 12.49
N VAL A 180 -15.86 3.45 11.30
CA VAL A 180 -17.29 3.13 11.10
C VAL A 180 -17.69 1.85 11.83
N ARG A 181 -16.89 0.78 11.75
CA ARG A 181 -17.15 -0.48 12.47
C ARG A 181 -17.21 -0.27 13.98
N ASP A 182 -16.28 0.50 14.54
CA ASP A 182 -16.26 0.85 15.96
C ASP A 182 -17.51 1.66 16.33
N GLY A 183 -17.95 2.57 15.46
CA GLY A 183 -19.22 3.30 15.64
C GLY A 183 -20.43 2.35 15.70
N ILE A 184 -20.54 1.44 14.74
CA ILE A 184 -21.61 0.44 14.67
C ILE A 184 -21.62 -0.44 15.93
N ALA A 185 -20.45 -0.98 16.31
CA ALA A 185 -20.31 -1.87 17.47
C ALA A 185 -20.67 -1.17 18.79
N ASN A 186 -20.37 0.12 18.92
CA ASN A 186 -20.61 0.89 20.13
C ASN A 186 -21.96 1.63 20.13
N GLY A 187 -22.77 1.50 19.09
CA GLY A 187 -24.04 2.23 18.97
C GLY A 187 -23.87 3.75 18.86
N ARG A 188 -22.74 4.22 18.32
CA ARG A 188 -22.41 5.65 18.20
C ARG A 188 -22.12 5.98 16.75
N ALA A 189 -22.78 7.01 16.24
CA ALA A 189 -22.51 7.44 14.88
C ALA A 189 -21.05 7.90 14.70
N PRO A 190 -20.42 7.54 13.58
CA PRO A 190 -19.07 7.99 13.27
C PRO A 190 -19.06 9.51 13.03
N ASN A 191 -18.11 10.22 13.64
CA ASN A 191 -17.90 11.65 13.42
C ASN A 191 -17.40 11.91 11.98
N LYS A 192 -18.19 12.68 11.22
CA LYS A 192 -17.88 13.07 9.83
C LYS A 192 -16.54 13.80 9.68
N GLN A 193 -16.16 14.66 10.63
CA GLN A 193 -14.89 15.39 10.59
C GLN A 193 -13.70 14.43 10.65
N VAL A 194 -13.81 13.36 11.46
CA VAL A 194 -12.75 12.35 11.57
C VAL A 194 -12.64 11.53 10.29
N LEU A 195 -13.78 11.20 9.66
CA LEU A 195 -13.79 10.54 8.36
C LEU A 195 -13.13 11.42 7.30
N ASP A 196 -13.49 12.71 7.20
CA ASP A 196 -12.91 13.64 6.22
C ASP A 196 -11.37 13.76 6.33
N MET A 197 -10.79 13.58 7.53
CA MET A 197 -9.34 13.55 7.73
C MET A 197 -8.64 12.34 7.11
N VAL A 198 -9.36 11.23 6.92
CA VAL A 198 -8.83 9.98 6.33
C VAL A 198 -9.29 9.77 4.88
N ASN A 199 -9.76 10.83 4.21
CA ASN A 199 -10.21 10.74 2.83
C ASN A 199 -9.02 10.55 1.86
N PRO A 200 -8.98 9.46 1.07
CA PRO A 200 -7.90 9.19 0.12
C PRO A 200 -7.69 10.26 -0.96
N SER A 201 -8.73 11.02 -1.32
CA SER A 201 -8.63 12.05 -2.37
C SER A 201 -7.99 13.35 -1.88
N THR A 202 -8.17 13.69 -0.59
CA THR A 202 -7.58 14.90 0.02
C THR A 202 -6.24 14.60 0.70
N ALA A 203 -6.03 13.37 1.16
CA ALA A 203 -4.79 12.92 1.80
C ALA A 203 -3.67 12.57 0.79
N ARG A 204 -3.87 12.79 -0.52
CA ARG A 204 -2.81 12.56 -1.51
C ARG A 204 -1.55 13.32 -1.11
N ARG A 205 -0.45 12.58 -0.92
CA ARG A 205 0.88 13.15 -0.66
C ARG A 205 1.14 14.29 -1.64
N PRO A 206 1.68 15.44 -1.20
CA PRO A 206 2.23 16.39 -2.15
C PRO A 206 3.20 15.62 -3.04
N ALA A 207 3.00 15.70 -4.36
CA ALA A 207 3.97 15.17 -5.31
C ALA A 207 5.33 15.70 -4.86
N ARG A 208 6.26 14.80 -4.50
CA ARG A 208 7.63 15.21 -4.22
C ARG A 208 8.15 15.81 -5.53
N ARG A 209 8.05 17.14 -5.63
CA ARG A 209 8.72 17.92 -6.65
C ARG A 209 10.20 17.77 -6.32
N TYR A 210 10.89 17.01 -7.15
CA TYR A 210 12.34 17.01 -7.26
C TYR A 210 12.71 17.84 -8.49
#